data_AF-A0A6P8IAL2-F1
#
_entry.id   AF-A0A6P8IAL2-F1
#
_cell.length_a   1.000
_cell.length_b   1.000
_cell.length_c   1.000
_cell.angle_alpha   90.00
_cell.angle_beta   90.00
_cell.angle_gamma   90.00
#
_symmetry.space_group_name_H-M   'P 1'
#
loop_
_entity.id
_entity.type
_entity.pdbx_description
1 polymer ?
#
loop_
_entity_poly.entity_id
_entity_poly.type
_entity_poly.pdbx_seq_one_letter_code
_entity_poly.pdbx_strand_id
1 'polypeptide(L)'
;MEEVVQKLGDEYGKGHPWVKNQINELKIAKRYLKIDYKVHVSKSSRVPDHCRAHARSHESDTDFTTKCDHQHDLKGDRFELIPSVFDEVHSALEDLAIDNEEKKEMMYVIIQSKKNIQAWKAHLLRAINQDEARLNVLQSLGPTSVLVVLDWAMKFLPRKYRESQSDWYEKKGISWHIAVATTKREGQLEMLTFVHVFKSCTQDSYSVMAIIDDVVGQLKTERPELEEVFLRQDNAGCYHSAFNLLSMKEIAKKHKVKLRVDFSDPQGGKGSCDRKAATIKNHIKAYLNSGKDVETAEQMKIAIESLSGVNGVRAMLCDPPSVPNLVPLKWDGVSFINNISYNKNGMKVCREYGIGEGKTLKWSAFSLPKSILLPKLNVIKNATPPKATFTEVTARTRPAAKSKSIETQPTHTDAESSSSEDEEQTTKLFSTPDDGCIKSFQRFSSLQRHLDVGKHKYVMERETLLDKAMLSYALKRDQGNASLENQPLEEPSTSRTLAYGDALSKGWALKSSTV
;
A
#
# COMPACT_ATOMS: atom_id res chain seq x y z
N MET A 1 16.80 -4.04 21.15
CA MET A 1 17.66 -5.16 20.71
C MET A 1 19.09 -4.72 20.48
N GLU A 2 19.36 -3.81 19.53
CA GLU A 2 20.72 -3.32 19.24
C GLU A 2 21.41 -2.75 20.49
N GLU A 3 20.71 -1.96 21.29
CA GLU A 3 21.19 -1.46 22.58
C GLU A 3 21.59 -2.58 23.56
N VAL A 4 20.79 -3.64 23.65
CA VAL A 4 21.07 -4.80 24.52
C VAL A 4 22.31 -5.54 24.03
N VAL A 5 22.42 -5.77 22.72
CA VAL A 5 23.60 -6.40 22.11
C VAL A 5 24.85 -5.57 22.37
N GLN A 6 24.78 -4.25 22.19
CA GLN A 6 25.90 -3.34 22.45
C GLN A 6 26.33 -3.38 23.92
N LYS A 7 25.35 -3.33 24.84
CA LYS A 7 25.60 -3.41 26.28
C LYS A 7 26.26 -4.72 26.69
N LEU A 8 25.78 -5.86 26.16
CA LEU A 8 26.40 -7.18 26.36
C LEU A 8 27.85 -7.24 25.86
N GLY A 9 28.17 -6.51 24.79
CA GLY A 9 29.52 -6.39 24.26
C GLY A 9 30.45 -5.54 25.10
N ASP A 10 30.01 -4.32 25.42
CA ASP A 10 30.84 -3.28 26.03
C ASP A 10 31.02 -3.48 27.53
N GLU A 11 29.96 -3.92 28.23
CA GLU A 11 29.94 -3.97 29.70
C GLU A 11 30.07 -5.40 30.25
N TYR A 12 29.70 -6.43 29.47
CA TYR A 12 29.61 -7.81 29.96
C TYR A 12 30.46 -8.83 29.19
N GLY A 13 31.52 -8.35 28.52
CA GLY A 13 32.63 -9.20 28.08
C GLY A 13 32.37 -10.07 26.86
N LYS A 14 31.25 -9.90 26.13
CA LYS A 14 31.06 -10.59 24.82
C LYS A 14 31.98 -10.01 23.74
N GLY A 15 32.38 -8.75 23.89
CA GLY A 15 33.37 -8.09 23.03
C GLY A 15 32.85 -7.66 21.66
N HIS A 16 33.60 -6.75 21.03
CA HIS A 16 33.24 -6.12 19.76
C HIS A 16 33.01 -7.11 18.59
N PRO A 17 33.78 -8.20 18.41
CA PRO A 17 33.51 -9.16 17.33
C PRO A 17 32.12 -9.81 17.42
N TRP A 18 31.69 -10.17 18.63
CA TRP A 18 30.37 -10.76 18.86
C TRP A 18 29.26 -9.74 18.57
N VAL A 19 29.40 -8.50 19.07
CA VAL A 19 28.45 -7.41 18.77
C VAL A 19 28.28 -7.20 17.28
N LYS A 20 29.41 -7.10 16.55
CA LYS A 20 29.41 -6.91 15.11
C LYS A 20 28.69 -8.05 14.40
N ASN A 21 28.89 -9.29 14.83
CA ASN A 21 28.21 -10.46 14.29
C ASN A 21 26.69 -10.38 14.50
N GLN A 22 26.23 -10.18 15.74
CA GLN A 22 24.80 -10.12 16.06
C GLN A 22 24.09 -8.98 15.33
N ILE A 23 24.72 -7.80 15.24
CA ILE A 23 24.17 -6.66 14.50
C ILE A 23 24.10 -6.98 13.00
N ASN A 24 25.10 -7.67 12.44
CA ASN A 24 25.08 -8.08 11.04
C ASN A 24 23.93 -9.04 10.74
N GLU A 25 23.72 -10.05 11.57
CA GLU A 25 22.62 -11.00 11.40
C GLU A 25 21.25 -10.34 11.53
N LEU A 26 21.08 -9.40 12.47
CA LEU A 26 19.86 -8.58 12.56
C LEU A 26 19.63 -7.73 11.31
N LYS A 27 20.70 -7.19 10.69
CA LYS A 27 20.62 -6.44 9.44
C LYS A 27 20.23 -7.33 8.27
N ILE A 28 20.82 -8.52 8.15
CA ILE A 28 20.48 -9.51 7.11
C ILE A 28 19.00 -9.92 7.25
N ALA A 29 18.56 -10.24 8.47
CA ALA A 29 17.17 -10.56 8.77
C ALA A 29 16.20 -9.44 8.40
N LYS A 30 16.51 -8.19 8.80
CA LYS A 30 15.72 -7.01 8.45
C LYS A 30 15.63 -6.83 6.94
N ARG A 31 16.75 -6.99 6.23
CA ARG A 31 16.83 -6.87 4.76
C ARG A 31 15.96 -7.95 4.10
N TYR A 32 16.11 -9.19 4.53
CA TYR A 32 15.29 -10.30 4.06
C TYR A 32 13.78 -10.03 4.22
N LEU A 33 13.35 -9.61 5.42
CA LEU A 33 11.93 -9.31 5.67
C LEU A 33 11.40 -8.18 4.80
N LYS A 34 12.19 -7.12 4.55
CA LYS A 34 11.76 -6.01 3.69
C LYS A 34 11.62 -6.40 2.22
N ILE A 35 12.47 -7.30 1.74
CA ILE A 35 12.73 -7.43 0.30
C ILE A 35 12.41 -8.83 -0.20
N ASP A 36 13.12 -9.85 0.28
CA ASP A 36 13.05 -11.20 -0.26
C ASP A 36 11.83 -11.96 0.25
N TYR A 37 11.32 -11.61 1.43
CA TYR A 37 10.20 -12.33 2.04
C TYR A 37 8.97 -12.34 1.12
N LYS A 38 8.67 -11.23 0.45
CA LYS A 38 7.56 -11.14 -0.53
C LYS A 38 7.78 -11.96 -1.80
N VAL A 39 9.02 -12.36 -2.11
CA VAL A 39 9.33 -13.29 -3.21
C VAL A 39 8.93 -14.70 -2.82
N HIS A 40 9.20 -15.07 -1.56
CA HIS A 40 9.00 -16.43 -1.08
C HIS A 40 7.56 -16.73 -0.66
N VAL A 41 6.85 -15.72 -0.13
CA VAL A 41 5.45 -15.85 0.25
C VAL A 41 4.61 -16.22 -0.97
N SER A 42 3.90 -17.34 -0.88
CA SER A 42 3.10 -17.91 -1.96
C SER A 42 1.79 -18.47 -1.41
N LYS A 43 0.87 -18.87 -2.30
CA LYS A 43 -0.41 -19.48 -1.86
C LYS A 43 -0.18 -20.80 -1.13
N SER A 44 0.82 -21.57 -1.58
CA SER A 44 1.10 -22.94 -1.19
C SER A 44 2.61 -23.12 -1.13
N SER A 45 3.15 -23.50 0.02
CA SER A 45 4.58 -23.71 0.22
C SER A 45 4.81 -24.76 1.29
N ARG A 46 5.81 -25.61 1.09
CA ARG A 46 6.27 -26.54 2.13
C ARG A 46 7.02 -25.85 3.26
N VAL A 47 7.34 -24.56 3.12
CA VAL A 47 7.86 -23.73 4.21
C VAL A 47 6.68 -23.01 4.88
N PRO A 48 6.37 -23.29 6.17
CA PRO A 48 5.19 -22.72 6.84
C PRO A 48 5.18 -21.18 6.92
N ASP A 49 6.36 -20.53 6.99
CA ASP A 49 6.50 -19.07 6.91
C ASP A 49 6.07 -18.48 5.55
N HIS A 50 6.16 -19.27 4.49
CA HIS A 50 5.89 -18.82 3.12
C HIS A 50 4.48 -19.17 2.66
N CYS A 51 3.83 -20.13 3.32
CA CYS A 51 2.52 -20.64 2.93
C CYS A 51 1.39 -19.75 3.46
N ARG A 52 0.78 -18.95 2.58
CA ARG A 52 -0.38 -18.12 2.97
C ARG A 52 -1.58 -18.97 3.40
N ALA A 53 -1.84 -20.10 2.75
CA ALA A 53 -2.94 -20.98 3.14
C ALA A 53 -2.80 -21.46 4.60
N HIS A 54 -1.60 -21.86 5.01
CA HIS A 54 -1.32 -22.29 6.38
C HIS A 54 -1.30 -21.13 7.37
N ALA A 55 -0.54 -20.07 7.06
CA ALA A 55 -0.35 -18.93 7.95
C ALA A 55 -1.65 -18.15 8.25
N ARG A 56 -2.67 -18.25 7.39
CA ARG A 56 -3.91 -17.46 7.45
C ARG A 56 -5.17 -18.26 7.77
N SER A 57 -5.08 -19.58 7.92
CA SER A 57 -6.26 -20.40 8.22
C SER A 57 -6.63 -20.36 9.69
N HIS A 58 -7.92 -20.27 9.99
CA HIS A 58 -8.45 -20.18 11.35
C HIS A 58 -8.99 -21.51 11.87
N GLU A 59 -8.16 -22.31 12.53
CA GLU A 59 -8.44 -23.73 12.84
C GLU A 59 -9.81 -24.00 13.48
N SER A 60 -10.31 -23.10 14.33
CA SER A 60 -11.59 -23.28 15.02
C SER A 60 -12.82 -22.95 14.17
N ASP A 61 -12.67 -22.48 12.93
CA ASP A 61 -13.79 -22.12 12.05
C ASP A 61 -13.52 -22.61 10.62
N THR A 62 -14.30 -23.60 10.18
CA THR A 62 -14.15 -24.22 8.86
C THR A 62 -14.47 -23.25 7.71
N ASP A 63 -15.31 -22.24 7.93
CA ASP A 63 -15.62 -21.22 6.92
C ASP A 63 -14.38 -20.35 6.60
N PHE A 64 -13.43 -20.25 7.54
CA PHE A 64 -12.22 -19.43 7.43
C PHE A 64 -10.93 -20.25 7.41
N THR A 65 -11.03 -21.53 7.05
CA THR A 65 -9.89 -22.45 6.99
C THR A 65 -9.74 -23.07 5.62
N THR A 66 -8.50 -23.06 5.12
CA THR A 66 -8.09 -23.87 3.97
C THR A 66 -7.27 -25.06 4.46
N LYS A 67 -7.46 -26.23 3.82
CA LYS A 67 -6.56 -27.37 3.99
C LYS A 67 -5.46 -27.30 2.93
N CYS A 68 -4.22 -27.49 3.37
CA CYS A 68 -3.09 -27.65 2.47
C CYS A 68 -3.00 -29.11 2.03
N ASP A 69 -2.65 -29.34 0.77
CA ASP A 69 -2.38 -30.65 0.16
C ASP A 69 -0.91 -31.08 0.28
N HIS A 70 -0.11 -30.28 0.99
CA HIS A 70 1.32 -30.46 1.20
C HIS A 70 1.66 -30.42 2.68
N GLN A 71 2.83 -30.97 3.03
CA GLN A 71 3.40 -30.89 4.37
C GLN A 71 4.17 -29.57 4.55
N HIS A 72 4.29 -29.13 5.79
CA HIS A 72 5.05 -27.93 6.17
C HIS A 72 6.37 -28.33 6.82
N ASP A 73 7.19 -29.05 6.07
CA ASP A 73 8.37 -29.78 6.54
C ASP A 73 9.72 -29.20 6.06
N LEU A 74 9.69 -28.13 5.27
CA LEU A 74 10.89 -27.42 4.83
C LEU A 74 11.14 -26.16 5.66
N LYS A 75 12.42 -25.80 5.82
CA LYS A 75 12.86 -24.52 6.38
C LYS A 75 13.48 -23.65 5.28
N GLY A 76 13.37 -22.33 5.44
CA GLY A 76 14.13 -21.38 4.64
C GLY A 76 15.45 -21.05 5.32
N ASP A 77 16.57 -21.19 4.63
CA ASP A 77 17.93 -21.02 5.21
C ASP A 77 18.14 -19.62 5.83
N ARG A 78 17.56 -18.57 5.22
CA ARG A 78 17.63 -17.19 5.75
C ARG A 78 16.70 -16.93 6.94
N PHE A 79 15.83 -17.88 7.28
CA PHE A 79 14.81 -17.73 8.32
C PHE A 79 15.27 -18.24 9.69
N GLU A 80 16.28 -19.10 9.76
CA GLU A 80 16.89 -19.52 11.04
C GLU A 80 17.71 -18.40 11.70
N LEU A 81 18.11 -17.38 10.92
CA LEU A 81 18.89 -16.24 11.40
C LEU A 81 18.18 -15.47 12.53
N ILE A 82 16.87 -15.25 12.43
CA ILE A 82 16.14 -14.50 13.45
C ILE A 82 16.06 -15.31 14.76
N PRO A 83 15.51 -16.53 14.79
CA PRO A 83 15.52 -17.33 16.01
C PRO A 83 16.91 -17.51 16.62
N SER A 84 17.93 -17.84 15.80
CA SER A 84 19.30 -18.07 16.27
C SER A 84 19.87 -16.86 17.01
N VAL A 85 19.79 -15.67 16.43
CA VAL A 85 20.28 -14.44 17.07
C VAL A 85 19.57 -14.15 18.37
N PHE A 86 18.25 -14.33 18.41
CA PHE A 86 17.50 -14.11 19.65
C PHE A 86 17.87 -15.12 20.73
N ASP A 87 18.04 -16.37 20.37
CA ASP A 87 18.38 -17.44 21.30
C ASP A 87 19.83 -17.27 21.80
N GLU A 88 20.78 -16.90 20.94
CA GLU A 88 22.16 -16.57 21.31
C GLU A 88 22.25 -15.36 22.25
N VAL A 89 21.52 -14.28 21.97
CA VAL A 89 21.50 -13.08 22.83
C VAL A 89 20.77 -13.38 24.14
N HIS A 90 19.74 -14.22 24.13
CA HIS A 90 19.04 -14.67 25.32
C HIS A 90 19.96 -15.51 26.22
N SER A 91 20.60 -16.55 25.69
CA SER A 91 21.57 -17.36 26.43
C SER A 91 22.74 -16.51 26.94
N ALA A 92 23.24 -15.58 26.11
CA ALA A 92 24.28 -14.64 26.51
C ALA A 92 23.89 -13.78 27.72
N LEU A 93 22.62 -13.41 27.86
CA LEU A 93 22.11 -12.68 29.02
C LEU A 93 21.84 -13.61 30.21
N GLU A 94 21.34 -14.83 29.98
CA GLU A 94 21.08 -15.81 31.02
C GLU A 94 22.35 -16.24 31.76
N ASP A 95 23.45 -16.42 31.03
CA ASP A 95 24.75 -16.82 31.56
C ASP A 95 25.40 -15.74 32.46
N LEU A 96 24.91 -14.50 32.42
CA LEU A 96 25.46 -13.40 33.21
C LEU A 96 24.96 -13.40 34.65
N ALA A 97 25.90 -13.25 35.57
CA ALA A 97 25.66 -12.95 36.98
C ALA A 97 25.67 -11.43 37.19
N ILE A 98 24.55 -10.78 36.87
CA ILE A 98 24.36 -9.32 36.96
C ILE A 98 23.16 -9.00 37.86
N ASP A 99 22.95 -7.71 38.13
CA ASP A 99 21.80 -7.24 38.89
C ASP A 99 20.46 -7.75 38.30
N ASN A 100 19.54 -8.10 39.18
CA ASN A 100 18.29 -8.75 38.80
C ASN A 100 17.33 -7.80 38.07
N GLU A 101 17.32 -6.50 38.41
CA GLU A 101 16.46 -5.54 37.72
C GLU A 101 16.99 -5.20 36.33
N GLU A 102 18.29 -5.00 36.22
CA GLU A 102 18.95 -4.79 34.93
C GLU A 102 18.80 -6.00 33.98
N LYS A 103 18.93 -7.21 34.52
CA LYS A 103 18.69 -8.46 33.76
C LYS A 103 17.25 -8.55 33.26
N LYS A 104 16.27 -8.20 34.11
CA LYS A 104 14.84 -8.18 33.73
C LYS A 104 14.54 -7.16 32.65
N GLU A 105 15.12 -5.97 32.73
CA GLU A 105 14.93 -4.91 31.72
C GLU A 105 15.45 -5.36 30.34
N MET A 106 16.69 -5.85 30.29
CA MET A 106 17.27 -6.37 29.05
C MET A 106 16.46 -7.56 28.49
N MET A 107 16.02 -8.47 29.38
CA MET A 107 15.18 -9.60 29.00
C MET A 107 13.84 -9.15 28.41
N TYR A 108 13.20 -8.16 29.02
CA TYR A 108 11.98 -7.57 28.49
C TYR A 108 12.19 -6.99 27.08
N VAL A 109 13.29 -6.27 26.86
CA VAL A 109 13.63 -5.72 25.54
C VAL A 109 13.86 -6.83 24.51
N ILE A 110 14.54 -7.93 24.86
CA ILE A 110 14.75 -9.08 23.98
C ILE A 110 13.40 -9.71 23.60
N ILE A 111 12.56 -10.03 24.59
CA ILE A 111 11.25 -10.65 24.38
C ILE A 111 10.34 -9.74 23.54
N GLN A 112 10.28 -8.45 23.86
CA GLN A 112 9.45 -7.49 23.13
C GLN A 112 9.95 -7.30 21.69
N SER A 113 11.28 -7.29 21.48
CA SER A 113 11.87 -7.21 20.14
C SER A 113 11.52 -8.43 19.29
N LYS A 114 11.59 -9.65 19.86
CA LYS A 114 11.19 -10.90 19.20
C LYS A 114 9.71 -10.86 18.78
N LYS A 115 8.82 -10.44 19.70
CA LYS A 115 7.38 -10.25 19.43
C LYS A 115 7.13 -9.23 18.32
N ASN A 116 7.80 -8.08 18.36
CA ASN A 116 7.63 -7.03 17.35
C ASN A 116 8.04 -7.50 15.94
N ILE A 117 9.16 -8.24 15.83
CA ILE A 117 9.61 -8.80 14.55
C ILE A 117 8.64 -9.87 14.03
N GLN A 118 8.15 -10.75 14.91
CA GLN A 118 7.13 -11.74 14.54
C GLN A 118 5.82 -11.07 14.08
N ALA A 119 5.37 -10.04 14.78
CA ALA A 119 4.18 -9.25 14.43
C ALA A 119 4.36 -8.54 13.08
N TRP A 120 5.55 -7.99 12.81
CA TRP A 120 5.88 -7.37 11.53
C TRP A 120 5.92 -8.39 10.39
N LYS A 121 6.55 -9.57 10.60
CA LYS A 121 6.55 -10.67 9.63
C LYS A 121 5.12 -11.15 9.30
N ALA A 122 4.28 -11.30 10.33
CA ALA A 122 2.87 -11.63 10.15
C ALA A 122 2.19 -10.56 9.30
N HIS A 123 2.35 -9.29 9.67
CA HIS A 123 1.81 -8.14 8.94
C HIS A 123 2.22 -8.13 7.45
N LEU A 124 3.49 -8.35 7.13
CA LEU A 124 3.96 -8.42 5.74
C LEU A 124 3.23 -9.52 4.95
N LEU A 125 3.08 -10.71 5.52
CA LEU A 125 2.34 -11.80 4.88
C LEU A 125 0.87 -11.44 4.67
N ARG A 126 0.22 -10.79 5.64
CA ARG A 126 -1.16 -10.30 5.51
C ARG A 126 -1.29 -9.28 4.38
N ALA A 127 -0.38 -8.31 4.32
CA ALA A 127 -0.36 -7.28 3.30
C ALA A 127 -0.23 -7.89 1.90
N ILE A 128 0.68 -8.85 1.72
CA ILE A 128 0.84 -9.60 0.45
C ILE A 128 -0.46 -10.34 0.10
N ASN A 129 -1.07 -11.02 1.06
CA ASN A 129 -2.32 -11.75 0.84
C ASN A 129 -3.47 -10.82 0.40
N GLN A 130 -3.64 -9.69 1.08
CA GLN A 130 -4.72 -8.75 0.80
C GLN A 130 -4.46 -7.92 -0.48
N ASP A 131 -3.22 -7.79 -0.93
CA ASP A 131 -2.92 -7.17 -2.24
C ASP A 131 -3.30 -8.08 -3.42
N GLU A 132 -3.27 -9.40 -3.24
CA GLU A 132 -3.72 -10.34 -4.28
C GLU A 132 -5.21 -10.12 -4.64
N ALA A 133 -6.04 -9.74 -3.66
CA ALA A 133 -7.44 -9.36 -3.90
C ALA A 133 -7.54 -8.22 -4.92
N ARG A 134 -6.71 -7.18 -4.75
CA ARG A 134 -6.67 -6.02 -5.64
C ARG A 134 -6.19 -6.41 -7.03
N LEU A 135 -5.14 -7.23 -7.12
CA LEU A 135 -4.60 -7.69 -8.40
C LEU A 135 -5.62 -8.51 -9.18
N ASN A 136 -6.35 -9.41 -8.51
CA ASN A 136 -7.40 -10.20 -9.13
C ASN A 136 -8.55 -9.34 -9.64
N VAL A 137 -8.98 -8.34 -8.86
CA VAL A 137 -10.00 -7.37 -9.31
C VAL A 137 -9.51 -6.61 -10.53
N LEU A 138 -8.29 -6.04 -10.50
CA LEU A 138 -7.72 -5.30 -11.63
C LEU A 138 -7.65 -6.14 -12.91
N GLN A 139 -7.36 -7.44 -12.80
CA GLN A 139 -7.34 -8.36 -13.94
C GLN A 139 -8.74 -8.63 -14.49
N SER A 140 -9.76 -8.71 -13.63
CA SER A 140 -11.15 -8.96 -14.01
C SER A 140 -11.95 -7.72 -14.38
N LEU A 141 -11.37 -6.51 -14.30
CA LEU A 141 -12.06 -5.29 -14.69
C LEU A 141 -12.46 -5.33 -16.18
N GLY A 142 -13.63 -4.75 -16.47
CA GLY A 142 -14.17 -4.58 -17.80
C GLY A 142 -15.02 -3.30 -17.90
N PRO A 143 -15.72 -3.08 -19.02
CA PRO A 143 -16.45 -1.83 -19.27
C PRO A 143 -17.54 -1.52 -18.23
N THR A 144 -18.17 -2.56 -17.68
CA THR A 144 -19.27 -2.49 -16.70
C THR A 144 -18.81 -2.62 -15.25
N SER A 145 -17.49 -2.60 -14.98
CA SER A 145 -16.96 -2.72 -13.63
C SER A 145 -15.89 -1.68 -13.29
N VAL A 146 -15.79 -1.36 -12.00
CA VAL A 146 -14.87 -0.34 -11.50
C VAL A 146 -14.31 -0.73 -10.14
N LEU A 147 -13.01 -0.51 -9.95
CA LEU A 147 -12.33 -0.56 -8.65
C LEU A 147 -12.16 0.87 -8.13
N VAL A 148 -12.68 1.15 -6.95
CA VAL A 148 -12.56 2.44 -6.28
C VAL A 148 -11.72 2.29 -5.03
N VAL A 149 -10.53 2.88 -5.02
CA VAL A 149 -9.69 3.00 -3.83
C VAL A 149 -10.06 4.29 -3.11
N LEU A 150 -10.36 4.21 -1.81
CA LEU A 150 -10.84 5.31 -0.99
C LEU A 150 -9.84 5.58 0.15
N ASP A 151 -9.50 6.84 0.37
CA ASP A 151 -8.66 7.22 1.52
C ASP A 151 -8.87 8.66 1.97
N TRP A 152 -8.75 8.89 3.27
CA TRP A 152 -8.60 10.23 3.82
C TRP A 152 -7.16 10.66 3.61
N ALA A 153 -6.95 11.66 2.75
CA ALA A 153 -5.63 12.22 2.58
C ALA A 153 -5.19 12.94 3.86
N MET A 154 -3.89 12.92 4.15
CA MET A 154 -3.31 13.78 5.17
C MET A 154 -3.78 15.23 4.96
N LYS A 155 -4.30 15.85 6.03
CA LYS A 155 -4.88 17.19 5.99
C LYS A 155 -3.95 18.17 5.28
N PHE A 156 -4.50 18.99 4.41
CA PHE A 156 -3.74 20.04 3.76
C PHE A 156 -3.55 21.19 4.74
N LEU A 157 -2.31 21.55 5.04
CA LEU A 157 -2.02 22.71 5.87
C LEU A 157 -2.24 23.98 5.02
N PRO A 158 -3.07 24.94 5.47
CA PRO A 158 -3.21 26.27 4.87
C PRO A 158 -1.84 26.90 4.54
N ARG A 159 -1.70 27.53 3.37
CA ARG A 159 -0.45 28.16 2.94
C ARG A 159 -0.71 29.46 2.20
N LYS A 160 0.15 30.46 2.47
CA LYS A 160 0.25 31.67 1.67
C LYS A 160 1.43 31.59 0.70
N TYR A 161 1.41 32.38 -0.36
CA TYR A 161 2.56 32.55 -1.25
C TYR A 161 3.77 33.12 -0.51
N ARG A 162 3.51 34.10 0.37
CA ARG A 162 4.50 34.66 1.30
C ARG A 162 3.97 34.52 2.71
N GLU A 163 4.76 33.86 3.55
CA GLU A 163 4.38 33.55 4.92
C GLU A 163 5.57 33.80 5.84
N SER A 164 5.32 34.50 6.95
CA SER A 164 6.34 34.66 7.98
C SER A 164 6.50 33.33 8.75
N GLN A 165 7.66 33.14 9.38
CA GLN A 165 7.91 31.94 10.19
C GLN A 165 6.96 31.86 11.41
N SER A 166 6.52 32.99 11.95
CA SER A 166 5.54 33.06 13.04
C SER A 166 4.14 32.62 12.61
N ASP A 167 3.73 32.95 11.38
CA ASP A 167 2.40 32.58 10.85
C ASP A 167 2.28 31.09 10.51
N TRP A 168 3.40 30.35 10.54
CA TRP A 168 3.45 28.92 10.21
C TRP A 168 2.87 28.01 11.31
N TYR A 169 2.90 28.44 12.58
CA TYR A 169 2.52 27.61 13.71
C TYR A 169 0.98 27.54 13.92
N GLU A 170 0.51 26.40 14.45
CA GLU A 170 -0.89 26.16 14.88
C GLU A 170 -1.99 26.18 13.81
N LYS A 171 -1.64 26.03 12.54
CA LYS A 171 -2.65 25.98 11.47
C LYS A 171 -3.54 24.75 11.54
N LYS A 172 -4.85 24.98 11.57
CA LYS A 172 -5.85 23.93 11.40
C LYS A 172 -5.83 23.40 9.96
N GLY A 173 -5.48 22.12 9.79
CA GLY A 173 -5.47 21.48 8.48
C GLY A 173 -6.87 21.30 7.86
N ILE A 174 -6.95 21.42 6.55
CA ILE A 174 -8.15 21.21 5.74
C ILE A 174 -8.33 19.70 5.50
N SER A 175 -9.50 19.17 5.86
CA SER A 175 -9.87 17.77 5.63
C SER A 175 -10.31 17.57 4.19
N TRP A 176 -9.82 16.51 3.56
CA TRP A 176 -10.16 16.17 2.19
C TRP A 176 -10.03 14.66 1.97
N HIS A 177 -10.96 14.11 1.18
CA HIS A 177 -11.01 12.69 0.86
C HIS A 177 -10.74 12.48 -0.63
N ILE A 178 -10.07 11.37 -0.96
CA ILE A 178 -9.76 10.99 -2.34
C ILE A 178 -10.36 9.62 -2.65
N ALA A 179 -11.07 9.54 -3.77
CA ALA A 179 -11.55 8.29 -4.34
C ALA A 179 -10.95 8.12 -5.74
N VAL A 180 -10.11 7.12 -5.95
CA VAL A 180 -9.53 6.80 -7.26
C VAL A 180 -10.28 5.62 -7.86
N ALA A 181 -11.10 5.90 -8.87
CA ALA A 181 -11.84 4.91 -9.64
C ALA A 181 -11.01 4.45 -10.83
N THR A 182 -10.87 3.14 -10.99
CA THR A 182 -10.12 2.48 -12.07
C THR A 182 -11.04 1.49 -12.78
N THR A 183 -11.07 1.53 -14.09
CA THR A 183 -11.88 0.64 -14.95
C THR A 183 -11.04 0.19 -16.15
N LYS A 184 -11.53 -0.78 -16.91
CA LYS A 184 -10.84 -1.30 -18.09
C LYS A 184 -11.75 -1.23 -19.31
N ARG A 185 -11.29 -0.60 -20.38
CA ARG A 185 -12.00 -0.47 -21.65
C ARG A 185 -11.03 -0.80 -22.78
N GLU A 186 -11.45 -1.65 -23.72
CA GLU A 186 -10.63 -2.06 -24.88
C GLU A 186 -9.20 -2.54 -24.50
N GLY A 187 -9.09 -3.23 -23.37
CA GLY A 187 -7.80 -3.71 -22.87
C GLY A 187 -6.98 -2.68 -22.09
N GLN A 188 -7.31 -1.39 -22.18
CA GLN A 188 -6.62 -0.30 -21.47
C GLN A 188 -7.29 0.03 -20.15
N LEU A 189 -6.48 0.40 -19.16
CA LEU A 189 -6.97 0.89 -17.88
C LEU A 189 -7.19 2.39 -17.95
N GLU A 190 -8.30 2.84 -17.40
CA GLU A 190 -8.66 4.25 -17.30
C GLU A 190 -8.93 4.61 -15.83
N MET A 191 -8.61 5.84 -15.46
CA MET A 191 -8.78 6.38 -14.12
C MET A 191 -9.60 7.66 -14.10
N LEU A 192 -10.41 7.79 -13.04
CA LEU A 192 -11.13 9.00 -12.66
C LEU A 192 -10.97 9.18 -11.14
N THR A 193 -10.60 10.38 -10.70
CA THR A 193 -10.38 10.70 -9.29
C THR A 193 -11.41 11.70 -8.81
N PHE A 194 -12.05 11.41 -7.69
CA PHE A 194 -12.94 12.33 -6.99
C PHE A 194 -12.23 12.86 -5.74
N VAL A 195 -12.33 14.16 -5.54
CA VAL A 195 -11.74 14.88 -4.40
C VAL A 195 -12.83 15.65 -3.70
N HIS A 196 -13.12 15.27 -2.45
CA HIS A 196 -14.09 15.95 -1.60
C HIS A 196 -13.31 16.81 -0.60
N VAL A 197 -13.30 18.13 -0.78
CA VAL A 197 -12.65 19.08 0.12
C VAL A 197 -13.70 19.61 1.11
N PHE A 198 -13.47 19.46 2.40
CA PHE A 198 -14.45 19.81 3.43
C PHE A 198 -14.07 21.12 4.13
N LYS A 199 -15.05 22.03 4.31
CA LYS A 199 -14.89 23.19 5.21
C LYS A 199 -14.66 22.77 6.66
N SER A 200 -15.37 21.73 7.08
CA SER A 200 -15.21 21.03 8.34
C SER A 200 -15.66 19.59 8.16
N CYS A 201 -14.97 18.63 8.78
CA CYS A 201 -15.36 17.22 8.77
C CYS A 201 -14.66 16.47 9.90
N THR A 202 -15.42 15.62 10.59
CA THR A 202 -15.00 14.73 11.69
C THR A 202 -14.28 13.48 11.21
N GLN A 203 -14.29 13.18 9.90
CA GLN A 203 -13.71 11.97 9.30
C GLN A 203 -14.28 10.67 9.90
N ASP A 204 -15.59 10.64 10.13
CA ASP A 204 -16.31 9.52 10.73
C ASP A 204 -16.95 8.59 9.68
N SER A 205 -17.63 7.54 10.16
CA SER A 205 -18.33 6.59 9.29
C SER A 205 -19.45 7.23 8.47
N TYR A 206 -20.14 8.24 8.99
CA TYR A 206 -21.21 8.90 8.26
C TYR A 206 -20.67 9.70 7.07
N SER A 207 -19.53 10.37 7.27
CA SER A 207 -18.80 11.07 6.22
C SER A 207 -18.35 10.11 5.12
N VAL A 208 -17.76 8.96 5.50
CA VAL A 208 -17.36 7.93 4.54
C VAL A 208 -18.57 7.39 3.76
N MET A 209 -19.68 7.08 4.42
CA MET A 209 -20.88 6.58 3.75
C MET A 209 -21.46 7.58 2.74
N ALA A 210 -21.55 8.86 3.12
CA ALA A 210 -22.02 9.93 2.23
C ALA A 210 -21.10 10.09 1.00
N ILE A 211 -19.79 9.98 1.19
CA ILE A 211 -18.79 10.04 0.11
C ILE A 211 -18.96 8.85 -0.84
N ILE A 212 -19.12 7.63 -0.32
CA ILE A 212 -19.30 6.44 -1.15
C ILE A 212 -20.59 6.55 -1.97
N ASP A 213 -21.68 6.99 -1.38
CA ASP A 213 -22.96 7.19 -2.07
C ASP A 213 -22.83 8.19 -3.23
N ASP A 214 -22.15 9.30 -3.00
CA ASP A 214 -21.86 10.31 -4.02
C ASP A 214 -20.95 9.75 -5.14
N VAL A 215 -19.84 9.10 -4.79
CA VAL A 215 -18.90 8.52 -5.77
C VAL A 215 -19.59 7.48 -6.64
N VAL A 216 -20.34 6.55 -6.05
CA VAL A 216 -21.07 5.52 -6.80
C VAL A 216 -22.14 6.15 -7.70
N GLY A 217 -22.86 7.16 -7.21
CA GLY A 217 -23.85 7.89 -8.02
C GLY A 217 -23.24 8.62 -9.20
N GLN A 218 -22.10 9.30 -9.00
CA GLN A 218 -21.37 9.96 -10.07
C GLN A 218 -20.82 8.97 -11.09
N LEU A 219 -20.27 7.83 -10.64
CA LEU A 219 -19.81 6.76 -11.52
C LEU A 219 -20.95 6.17 -12.34
N LYS A 220 -22.12 5.96 -11.74
CA LYS A 220 -23.31 5.45 -12.44
C LYS A 220 -23.89 6.46 -13.44
N THR A 221 -23.72 7.76 -13.16
CA THR A 221 -24.11 8.83 -14.10
C THR A 221 -23.16 8.91 -15.29
N GLU A 222 -21.85 8.77 -15.02
CA GLU A 222 -20.80 8.74 -16.05
C GLU A 222 -20.88 7.46 -16.91
N ARG A 223 -21.25 6.34 -16.29
CA ARG A 223 -21.39 5.02 -16.92
C ARG A 223 -22.71 4.37 -16.51
N PRO A 224 -23.80 4.66 -17.24
CA PRO A 224 -25.11 4.07 -16.98
C PRO A 224 -25.10 2.53 -16.98
N GLU A 225 -24.21 1.91 -17.75
CA GLU A 225 -23.98 0.47 -17.86
C GLU A 225 -23.20 -0.15 -16.69
N LEU A 226 -22.74 0.65 -15.71
CA LEU A 226 -21.97 0.14 -14.58
C LEU A 226 -22.78 -0.88 -13.76
N GLU A 227 -22.30 -2.11 -13.64
CA GLU A 227 -22.96 -3.20 -12.92
C GLU A 227 -22.25 -3.56 -11.63
N GLU A 228 -20.92 -3.48 -11.59
CA GLU A 228 -20.12 -3.96 -10.46
C GLU A 228 -19.14 -2.91 -9.94
N VAL A 229 -19.17 -2.68 -8.63
CA VAL A 229 -18.29 -1.75 -7.94
C VAL A 229 -17.50 -2.50 -6.88
N PHE A 230 -16.18 -2.49 -7.01
CA PHE A 230 -15.24 -3.00 -6.03
C PHE A 230 -14.70 -1.82 -5.23
N LEU A 231 -14.96 -1.78 -3.93
CA LEU A 231 -14.42 -0.76 -3.04
C LEU A 231 -13.19 -1.32 -2.33
N ARG A 232 -12.08 -0.59 -2.38
CA ARG A 232 -10.90 -0.87 -1.57
C ARG A 232 -10.69 0.26 -0.57
N GLN A 233 -10.70 -0.08 0.71
CA GLN A 233 -10.69 0.88 1.82
C GLN A 233 -9.53 0.60 2.76
N ASP A 234 -9.20 1.58 3.60
CA ASP A 234 -8.32 1.33 4.73
C ASP A 234 -9.07 0.63 5.88
N ASN A 235 -8.30 0.08 6.82
CA ASN A 235 -8.83 -0.64 7.96
C ASN A 235 -9.15 0.27 9.17
N ALA A 236 -9.31 1.58 8.97
CA ALA A 236 -9.63 2.51 10.06
C ALA A 236 -11.12 2.43 10.43
N GLY A 237 -11.44 2.73 11.70
CA GLY A 237 -12.81 2.60 12.22
C GLY A 237 -13.85 3.46 11.48
N CYS A 238 -13.43 4.55 10.81
CA CYS A 238 -14.33 5.34 9.98
C CYS A 238 -14.81 4.59 8.73
N TYR A 239 -14.01 3.69 8.15
CA TYR A 239 -14.44 2.81 7.06
C TYR A 239 -15.00 1.49 7.60
N HIS A 240 -14.28 0.90 8.55
CA HIS A 240 -14.54 -0.44 9.08
C HIS A 240 -15.43 -0.41 10.32
N SER A 241 -16.68 -0.02 10.14
CA SER A 241 -17.69 -0.03 11.20
C SER A 241 -18.90 -0.88 10.82
N ALA A 242 -19.61 -1.39 11.83
CA ALA A 242 -20.87 -2.10 11.64
C ALA A 242 -21.88 -1.25 10.84
N PHE A 243 -21.95 0.06 11.14
CA PHE A 243 -22.80 0.97 10.38
C PHE A 243 -22.47 0.96 8.89
N ASN A 244 -21.19 1.14 8.52
CA ASN A 244 -20.83 1.22 7.11
C ASN A 244 -21.08 -0.07 6.36
N LEU A 245 -20.65 -1.20 6.94
CA LEU A 245 -20.74 -2.48 6.24
C LEU A 245 -22.19 -2.97 6.14
N LEU A 246 -23.03 -2.72 7.15
CA LEU A 246 -24.44 -3.08 7.07
C LEU A 246 -25.25 -2.15 6.16
N SER A 247 -24.86 -0.87 6.05
CA SER A 247 -25.55 0.13 5.22
C SER A 247 -25.20 0.05 3.72
N MET A 248 -24.11 -0.63 3.36
CA MET A 248 -23.64 -0.68 1.97
C MET A 248 -24.66 -1.31 1.01
N LYS A 249 -25.55 -2.18 1.54
CA LYS A 249 -26.68 -2.74 0.78
C LYS A 249 -27.64 -1.66 0.24
N GLU A 250 -27.80 -0.54 0.96
CA GLU A 250 -28.69 0.53 0.54
C GLU A 250 -28.08 1.31 -0.63
N ILE A 251 -26.76 1.49 -0.66
CA ILE A 251 -26.04 2.06 -1.82
C ILE A 251 -26.15 1.12 -3.02
N ALA A 252 -25.91 -0.18 -2.84
CA ALA A 252 -26.07 -1.19 -3.89
C ALA A 252 -27.47 -1.13 -4.51
N LYS A 253 -28.51 -1.09 -3.66
CA LYS A 253 -29.91 -1.02 -4.07
C LYS A 253 -30.23 0.29 -4.78
N LYS A 254 -29.83 1.44 -4.21
CA LYS A 254 -30.09 2.78 -4.73
C LYS A 254 -29.53 2.96 -6.14
N HIS A 255 -28.28 2.53 -6.37
CA HIS A 255 -27.60 2.72 -7.65
C HIS A 255 -27.68 1.50 -8.58
N LYS A 256 -28.36 0.42 -8.15
CA LYS A 256 -28.55 -0.82 -8.92
C LYS A 256 -27.22 -1.43 -9.36
N VAL A 257 -26.27 -1.55 -8.43
CA VAL A 257 -24.95 -2.15 -8.64
C VAL A 257 -24.70 -3.29 -7.66
N LYS A 258 -23.89 -4.26 -8.07
CA LYS A 258 -23.27 -5.23 -7.15
C LYS A 258 -22.09 -4.56 -6.46
N LEU A 259 -21.96 -4.79 -5.16
CA LEU A 259 -20.86 -4.26 -4.36
C LEU A 259 -20.01 -5.39 -3.76
N ARG A 260 -18.70 -5.16 -3.76
CA ARG A 260 -17.73 -5.88 -2.96
C ARG A 260 -16.84 -4.87 -2.24
N VAL A 261 -16.57 -5.09 -0.97
CA VAL A 261 -15.69 -4.26 -0.14
C VAL A 261 -14.49 -5.11 0.28
N ASP A 262 -13.29 -4.61 0.01
CA ASP A 262 -12.03 -5.21 0.43
C ASP A 262 -11.25 -4.19 1.29
N PHE A 263 -10.81 -4.64 2.46
CA PHE A 263 -9.94 -3.85 3.33
C PHE A 263 -8.48 -4.11 3.02
N SER A 264 -7.71 -3.03 2.97
CA SER A 264 -6.25 -3.14 2.93
C SER A 264 -5.71 -3.42 4.32
N ASP A 265 -4.65 -4.22 4.43
CA ASP A 265 -3.90 -4.30 5.71
C ASP A 265 -3.31 -2.90 6.01
N PRO A 266 -3.19 -2.48 7.29
CA PRO A 266 -2.62 -1.18 7.64
C PRO A 266 -1.30 -0.91 6.89
N GLN A 267 -1.09 0.30 6.39
CA GLN A 267 0.09 0.65 5.55
C GLN A 267 0.20 -0.06 4.19
N GLY A 268 -0.74 -0.92 3.81
CA GLY A 268 -0.83 -1.54 2.49
C GLY A 268 -1.98 -0.98 1.64
N GLY A 269 -1.91 -1.15 0.32
CA GLY A 269 -3.09 -1.10 -0.55
C GLY A 269 -3.70 0.26 -0.92
N LYS A 270 -3.16 1.39 -0.44
CA LYS A 270 -3.69 2.76 -0.71
C LYS A 270 -2.89 3.59 -1.72
N GLY A 271 -1.86 3.02 -2.33
CA GLY A 271 -0.86 3.77 -3.09
C GLY A 271 -1.41 4.66 -4.21
N SER A 272 -2.57 4.34 -4.81
CA SER A 272 -3.21 5.20 -5.82
C SER A 272 -3.70 6.52 -5.24
N CYS A 273 -4.33 6.50 -4.06
CA CYS A 273 -4.79 7.70 -3.37
C CYS A 273 -3.62 8.56 -2.94
N ASP A 274 -2.57 7.96 -2.35
CA ASP A 274 -1.37 8.70 -1.93
C ASP A 274 -0.67 9.38 -3.11
N ARG A 275 -0.51 8.67 -4.24
CA ARG A 275 0.10 9.25 -5.45
C ARG A 275 -0.77 10.35 -6.05
N LYS A 276 -2.10 10.21 -6.05
CA LYS A 276 -2.98 11.30 -6.50
C LYS A 276 -2.94 12.48 -5.53
N ALA A 277 -2.91 12.25 -4.23
CA ALA A 277 -2.74 13.31 -3.23
C ALA A 277 -1.44 14.08 -3.48
N ALA A 278 -0.32 13.40 -3.70
CA ALA A 278 0.96 14.01 -4.02
C ALA A 278 0.91 14.82 -5.33
N THR A 279 0.27 14.28 -6.37
CA THR A 279 0.06 14.98 -7.66
C THR A 279 -0.72 16.27 -7.44
N ILE A 280 -1.82 16.21 -6.68
CA ILE A 280 -2.68 17.35 -6.37
C ILE A 280 -1.93 18.39 -5.52
N LYS A 281 -1.19 17.97 -4.50
CA LYS A 281 -0.36 18.87 -3.67
C LYS A 281 0.68 19.61 -4.51
N ASN A 282 1.32 18.93 -5.46
CA ASN A 282 2.25 19.56 -6.39
C ASN A 282 1.56 20.57 -7.32
N HIS A 283 0.35 20.27 -7.78
CA HIS A 283 -0.46 21.22 -8.57
C HIS A 283 -0.83 22.46 -7.77
N ILE A 284 -1.30 22.28 -6.53
CA ILE A 284 -1.58 23.38 -5.61
C ILE A 284 -0.31 24.21 -5.34
N LYS A 285 0.87 23.57 -5.23
CA LYS A 285 2.14 24.29 -5.11
C LYS A 285 2.44 25.17 -6.32
N ALA A 286 2.14 24.72 -7.53
CA ALA A 286 2.28 25.56 -8.73
C ALA A 286 1.32 26.77 -8.71
N TYR A 287 0.09 26.58 -8.24
CA TYR A 287 -0.86 27.68 -8.01
C TYR A 287 -0.35 28.68 -6.96
N LEU A 288 0.16 28.19 -5.83
CA LEU A 288 0.78 29.04 -4.79
C LEU A 288 1.93 29.88 -5.36
N ASN A 289 2.80 29.26 -6.14
CA ASN A 289 3.94 29.93 -6.80
C ASN A 289 3.52 30.99 -7.82
N SER A 290 2.25 31.05 -8.23
CA SER A 290 1.71 32.13 -9.07
C SER A 290 1.31 33.38 -8.28
N GLY A 291 1.69 33.47 -7.01
CA GLY A 291 1.41 34.63 -6.14
C GLY A 291 0.05 34.57 -5.43
N LYS A 292 -0.55 33.39 -5.31
CA LYS A 292 -1.91 33.20 -4.77
C LYS A 292 -1.87 32.39 -3.48
N ASP A 293 -2.83 32.61 -2.60
CA ASP A 293 -2.93 31.92 -1.32
C ASP A 293 -3.93 30.76 -1.35
N VAL A 294 -3.71 29.77 -0.48
CA VAL A 294 -4.59 28.62 -0.28
C VAL A 294 -4.75 28.37 1.22
N GLU A 295 -5.65 29.13 1.83
CA GLU A 295 -5.92 29.10 3.27
C GLU A 295 -7.23 28.42 3.63
N THR A 296 -8.20 28.42 2.72
CA THR A 296 -9.53 27.86 2.95
C THR A 296 -9.79 26.64 2.06
N ALA A 297 -10.75 25.80 2.46
CA ALA A 297 -11.24 24.68 1.66
C ALA A 297 -11.72 25.12 0.26
N GLU A 298 -12.32 26.31 0.18
CA GLU A 298 -12.76 26.90 -1.08
C GLU A 298 -11.59 27.29 -1.99
N GLN A 299 -10.58 27.97 -1.44
CA GLN A 299 -9.34 28.28 -2.18
C GLN A 299 -8.62 27.00 -2.60
N MET A 300 -8.64 25.95 -1.78
CA MET A 300 -8.06 24.66 -2.14
C MET A 300 -8.78 24.03 -3.34
N LYS A 301 -10.13 24.03 -3.38
CA LYS A 301 -10.87 23.59 -4.58
C LYS A 301 -10.46 24.40 -5.82
N ILE A 302 -10.42 25.73 -5.69
CA ILE A 302 -10.04 26.64 -6.79
C ILE A 302 -8.62 26.31 -7.28
N ALA A 303 -7.67 26.09 -6.36
CA ALA A 303 -6.31 25.73 -6.68
C ALA A 303 -6.23 24.40 -7.44
N ILE A 304 -7.00 23.38 -7.04
CA ILE A 304 -7.06 22.07 -7.72
C ILE A 304 -7.56 22.20 -9.17
N GLU A 305 -8.55 23.06 -9.41
CA GLU A 305 -9.14 23.26 -10.75
C GLU A 305 -8.44 24.34 -11.59
N SER A 306 -7.52 25.11 -10.99
CA SER A 306 -6.72 26.12 -11.68
C SER A 306 -5.74 25.51 -12.68
N LEU A 307 -5.13 26.33 -13.54
CA LEU A 307 -4.07 25.91 -14.46
C LEU A 307 -4.47 24.72 -15.36
N SER A 308 -5.72 24.72 -15.85
CA SER A 308 -6.37 23.62 -16.60
C SER A 308 -6.69 22.36 -15.77
N GLY A 309 -6.54 22.43 -14.45
CA GLY A 309 -6.82 21.36 -13.52
C GLY A 309 -5.81 20.20 -13.54
N VAL A 310 -6.03 19.24 -12.65
CA VAL A 310 -5.32 17.96 -12.67
C VAL A 310 -6.09 16.98 -13.54
N ASN A 311 -5.40 16.36 -14.52
CA ASN A 311 -6.02 15.43 -15.46
C ASN A 311 -6.78 14.31 -14.74
N GLY A 312 -8.03 14.06 -15.12
CA GLY A 312 -8.86 13.02 -14.53
C GLY A 312 -9.29 13.30 -13.08
N VAL A 313 -9.23 14.54 -12.59
CA VAL A 313 -9.64 14.91 -11.22
C VAL A 313 -10.92 15.75 -11.23
N ARG A 314 -11.90 15.36 -10.42
CA ARG A 314 -13.07 16.16 -10.06
C ARG A 314 -12.92 16.63 -8.62
N ALA A 315 -12.96 17.94 -8.39
CA ALA A 315 -12.91 18.50 -7.05
C ALA A 315 -14.27 19.08 -6.64
N MET A 316 -14.73 18.77 -5.44
CA MET A 316 -15.94 19.33 -4.85
C MET A 316 -15.63 20.01 -3.52
N LEU A 317 -16.38 21.06 -3.22
CA LEU A 317 -16.39 21.70 -1.91
C LEU A 317 -17.62 21.21 -1.15
N CYS A 318 -17.39 20.65 0.03
CA CYS A 318 -18.41 20.03 0.86
C CYS A 318 -18.48 20.67 2.25
N ASP A 319 -19.70 20.69 2.79
CA ASP A 319 -19.94 20.86 4.23
C ASP A 319 -19.99 19.49 4.92
N PRO A 320 -19.97 19.43 6.26
CA PRO A 320 -20.25 18.20 6.98
C PRO A 320 -21.52 17.52 6.45
N PRO A 321 -21.53 16.19 6.32
CA PRO A 321 -22.69 15.47 5.82
C PRO A 321 -23.89 15.69 6.76
N SER A 322 -25.10 15.72 6.19
CA SER A 322 -26.33 15.68 6.97
C SER A 322 -26.53 14.24 7.44
N VAL A 323 -26.47 14.04 8.75
CA VAL A 323 -26.66 12.73 9.40
C VAL A 323 -28.09 12.65 9.92
N PRO A 324 -28.92 11.71 9.44
CA PRO A 324 -30.25 11.50 9.99
C PRO A 324 -30.15 10.93 11.42
N ASN A 325 -31.27 10.89 12.16
CA ASN A 325 -31.32 10.19 13.44
C ASN A 325 -31.14 8.68 13.18
N LEU A 326 -29.94 8.17 13.48
CA LEU A 326 -29.54 6.80 13.18
C LEU A 326 -29.54 5.96 14.46
N VAL A 327 -30.08 4.75 14.33
CA VAL A 327 -29.96 3.73 15.37
C VAL A 327 -28.57 3.12 15.29
N PRO A 328 -27.81 3.04 16.40
CA PRO A 328 -26.50 2.39 16.41
C PRO A 328 -26.62 0.94 15.95
N LEU A 329 -25.87 0.58 14.92
CA LEU A 329 -25.79 -0.80 14.44
C LEU A 329 -24.63 -1.53 15.13
N LYS A 330 -24.87 -2.77 15.54
CA LYS A 330 -23.86 -3.64 16.16
C LYS A 330 -23.60 -4.84 15.26
N TRP A 331 -22.33 -5.24 15.20
CA TRP A 331 -21.89 -6.46 14.56
C TRP A 331 -20.65 -6.98 15.29
N ASP A 332 -20.85 -8.05 16.07
CA ASP A 332 -19.78 -8.68 16.82
C ASP A 332 -18.76 -9.33 15.88
N GLY A 333 -17.48 -9.06 16.13
CA GLY A 333 -16.37 -9.57 15.33
C GLY A 333 -16.19 -8.88 13.97
N VAL A 334 -16.86 -7.74 13.72
CA VAL A 334 -16.71 -6.98 12.47
C VAL A 334 -15.24 -6.69 12.13
N SER A 335 -14.43 -6.32 13.12
CA SER A 335 -13.00 -5.97 12.97
C SER A 335 -12.12 -7.07 12.36
N PHE A 336 -12.57 -8.34 12.39
CA PHE A 336 -11.85 -9.47 11.81
C PHE A 336 -12.17 -9.72 10.34
N ILE A 337 -13.18 -9.06 9.79
CA ILE A 337 -13.63 -9.26 8.41
C ILE A 337 -12.84 -8.35 7.47
N ASN A 338 -12.18 -8.92 6.45
CA ASN A 338 -11.43 -8.11 5.48
C ASN A 338 -12.09 -8.04 4.10
N ASN A 339 -12.89 -9.03 3.70
CA ASN A 339 -13.50 -9.07 2.38
C ASN A 339 -14.98 -9.39 2.48
N ILE A 340 -15.82 -8.60 1.79
CA ILE A 340 -17.27 -8.70 1.89
C ILE A 340 -17.88 -8.57 0.50
N SER A 341 -18.71 -9.53 0.12
CA SER A 341 -19.51 -9.46 -1.10
C SER A 341 -20.99 -9.44 -0.75
N TYR A 342 -21.73 -8.52 -1.36
CA TYR A 342 -23.12 -8.25 -1.02
C TYR A 342 -24.06 -8.92 -2.02
N ASN A 343 -25.16 -9.48 -1.52
CA ASN A 343 -26.22 -10.04 -2.34
C ASN A 343 -27.61 -9.68 -1.76
N LYS A 344 -28.68 -10.09 -2.45
CA LYS A 344 -30.05 -9.75 -2.06
C LYS A 344 -30.45 -10.30 -0.68
N ASN A 345 -29.93 -11.47 -0.30
CA ASN A 345 -30.37 -12.21 0.90
C ASN A 345 -29.41 -12.04 2.09
N GLY A 346 -28.23 -11.49 1.85
CA GLY A 346 -27.21 -11.29 2.88
C GLY A 346 -25.89 -10.82 2.29
N MET A 347 -24.81 -11.21 2.96
CA MET A 347 -23.45 -10.98 2.54
C MET A 347 -22.61 -12.24 2.74
N LYS A 348 -21.58 -12.40 1.92
CA LYS A 348 -20.54 -13.41 2.14
C LYS A 348 -19.28 -12.69 2.60
N VAL A 349 -18.79 -13.09 3.77
CA VAL A 349 -17.66 -12.46 4.46
C VAL A 349 -16.48 -13.42 4.54
N CYS A 350 -15.27 -12.89 4.37
CA CYS A 350 -14.03 -13.62 4.61
C CYS A 350 -13.18 -12.82 5.58
N ARG A 351 -12.53 -13.54 6.52
CA ARG A 351 -11.47 -12.94 7.32
C ARG A 351 -10.24 -12.67 6.47
N GLU A 352 -9.92 -13.56 5.53
CA GLU A 352 -8.74 -13.42 4.69
C GLU A 352 -9.06 -13.72 3.23
N TYR A 353 -8.49 -12.94 2.32
CA TYR A 353 -8.74 -13.13 0.91
C TYR A 353 -8.23 -14.50 0.44
N GLY A 354 -9.11 -15.29 -0.17
CA GLY A 354 -8.78 -16.60 -0.73
C GLY A 354 -8.52 -17.70 0.30
N ILE A 355 -8.89 -17.49 1.58
CA ILE A 355 -8.73 -18.48 2.65
C ILE A 355 -10.10 -18.91 3.17
N GLY A 356 -10.34 -20.22 3.16
CA GLY A 356 -11.65 -20.80 3.43
C GLY A 356 -12.68 -20.45 2.35
N GLU A 357 -13.86 -21.05 2.48
CA GLU A 357 -14.97 -20.72 1.58
C GLU A 357 -15.59 -19.37 1.91
N GLY A 358 -15.43 -18.86 3.14
CA GLY A 358 -16.08 -17.67 3.66
C GLY A 358 -17.48 -17.95 4.22
N LYS A 359 -17.91 -17.12 5.17
CA LYS A 359 -19.17 -17.29 5.89
C LYS A 359 -20.30 -16.50 5.24
N THR A 360 -21.47 -17.12 5.09
CA THR A 360 -22.67 -16.43 4.58
C THR A 360 -23.52 -15.92 5.73
N LEU A 361 -23.69 -14.60 5.83
CA LEU A 361 -24.51 -13.93 6.84
C LEU A 361 -25.80 -13.41 6.20
N LYS A 362 -26.95 -13.92 6.64
CA LYS A 362 -28.26 -13.45 6.16
C LYS A 362 -28.61 -12.10 6.77
N TRP A 363 -29.38 -11.27 6.05
CA TRP A 363 -29.85 -9.99 6.60
C TRP A 363 -30.67 -10.14 7.88
N SER A 364 -31.41 -11.26 8.02
CA SER A 364 -32.18 -11.59 9.21
C SER A 364 -31.34 -11.88 10.45
N ALA A 365 -30.02 -12.08 10.31
CA ALA A 365 -29.12 -12.26 11.44
C ALA A 365 -28.78 -10.93 12.15
N PHE A 366 -29.17 -9.80 11.57
CA PHE A 366 -28.91 -8.47 12.11
C PHE A 366 -30.22 -7.79 12.50
N SER A 367 -30.22 -7.10 13.64
CA SER A 367 -31.35 -6.25 14.08
C SER A 367 -31.39 -4.94 13.29
N LEU A 368 -31.79 -5.02 12.02
CA LEU A 368 -31.82 -3.88 11.11
C LEU A 368 -33.20 -3.20 11.10
N PRO A 369 -33.26 -1.86 10.97
CA PRO A 369 -34.50 -1.18 10.65
C PRO A 369 -35.00 -1.58 9.25
N LYS A 370 -36.30 -1.35 8.97
CA LYS A 370 -36.92 -1.64 7.65
C LYS A 370 -36.16 -1.01 6.47
N SER A 371 -35.62 0.19 6.68
CA SER A 371 -34.71 0.88 5.77
C SER A 371 -33.64 1.58 6.60
N ILE A 372 -32.37 1.38 6.27
CA ILE A 372 -31.29 2.15 6.88
C ILE A 372 -31.24 3.50 6.16
N LEU A 373 -31.31 4.61 6.92
CA LEU A 373 -31.18 5.94 6.34
C LEU A 373 -29.71 6.20 6.02
N LEU A 374 -29.42 6.67 4.81
CA LEU A 374 -28.07 7.04 4.41
C LEU A 374 -27.80 8.52 4.74
N PRO A 375 -26.64 8.86 5.32
CA PRO A 375 -26.17 10.24 5.41
C PRO A 375 -26.10 10.87 4.03
N LYS A 376 -26.41 12.17 3.94
CA LYS A 376 -26.39 12.91 2.69
C LYS A 376 -25.19 13.83 2.62
N LEU A 377 -24.44 13.74 1.52
CA LEU A 377 -23.33 14.64 1.26
C LEU A 377 -23.87 16.04 0.93
N ASN A 378 -23.38 17.06 1.65
CA ASN A 378 -23.73 18.45 1.40
C ASN A 378 -22.68 19.08 0.47
N VAL A 379 -22.88 18.97 -0.84
CA VAL A 379 -21.99 19.58 -1.84
C VAL A 379 -22.37 21.04 -2.05
N ILE A 380 -21.49 21.95 -1.62
CA ILE A 380 -21.65 23.40 -1.76
C ILE A 380 -21.29 23.83 -3.18
N LYS A 381 -20.16 23.32 -3.70
CA LYS A 381 -19.70 23.58 -5.07
C LYS A 381 -19.29 22.28 -5.73
N ASN A 382 -19.98 21.93 -6.82
CA ASN A 382 -19.64 20.80 -7.67
C ASN A 382 -18.35 21.04 -8.47
N ALA A 383 -17.84 19.97 -9.09
CA ALA A 383 -16.75 20.07 -10.05
C ALA A 383 -17.12 21.00 -11.21
N THR A 384 -16.20 21.88 -11.58
CA THR A 384 -16.42 22.90 -12.62
C THR A 384 -16.59 22.23 -14.00
N PRO A 385 -17.63 22.57 -14.79
CA PRO A 385 -17.79 22.05 -16.14
C PRO A 385 -16.71 22.56 -17.12
N PRO A 386 -16.29 21.77 -18.12
CA PRO A 386 -16.65 20.37 -18.33
C PRO A 386 -16.02 19.47 -17.27
N LYS A 387 -16.81 18.53 -16.71
CA LYS A 387 -16.32 17.62 -15.67
C LYS A 387 -15.28 16.67 -16.28
N ALA A 388 -14.17 16.46 -15.56
CA ALA A 388 -13.17 15.47 -15.97
C ALA A 388 -13.81 14.08 -16.14
N THR A 389 -13.50 13.38 -17.22
CA THR A 389 -14.00 12.02 -17.49
C THR A 389 -12.92 10.99 -17.16
N PHE A 390 -13.21 9.71 -17.40
CA PHE A 390 -12.19 8.68 -17.34
C PHE A 390 -11.05 8.99 -18.31
N THR A 391 -9.82 8.92 -17.81
CA THR A 391 -8.61 9.17 -18.58
C THR A 391 -7.78 7.91 -18.63
N GLU A 392 -7.31 7.53 -19.82
CA GLU A 392 -6.41 6.39 -19.96
C GLU A 392 -5.18 6.58 -19.07
N VAL A 393 -4.76 5.52 -18.39
CA VAL A 393 -3.53 5.49 -17.59
C VAL A 393 -2.33 5.45 -18.56
N THR A 394 -2.12 6.54 -19.28
CA THR A 394 -1.08 6.65 -20.31
C THR A 394 0.25 7.08 -19.73
N ALA A 395 1.29 6.52 -20.33
CA ALA A 395 2.62 7.07 -20.21
C ALA A 395 2.69 8.36 -21.05
N ARG A 396 2.43 9.56 -20.46
CA ARG A 396 2.54 10.86 -21.17
C ARG A 396 3.75 10.90 -22.10
N THR A 397 3.52 11.09 -23.40
CA THR A 397 4.50 11.53 -24.39
C THR A 397 4.57 13.06 -24.33
N ARG A 398 5.75 13.62 -24.06
CA ARG A 398 5.99 15.02 -24.44
C ARG A 398 6.13 15.03 -25.97
N PRO A 399 5.43 15.90 -26.71
CA PRO A 399 5.83 16.20 -28.07
C PRO A 399 7.25 16.76 -27.98
N ALA A 400 8.19 16.17 -28.73
CA ALA A 400 9.48 16.82 -28.96
C ALA A 400 9.19 18.23 -29.49
N ALA A 401 9.77 19.24 -28.85
CA ALA A 401 9.79 20.57 -29.43
C ALA A 401 10.42 20.44 -30.82
N LYS A 402 9.66 20.74 -31.88
CA LYS A 402 10.21 20.86 -33.23
C LYS A 402 11.22 22.00 -33.18
N SER A 403 12.50 21.69 -33.00
CA SER A 403 13.56 22.57 -33.48
C SER A 403 13.36 22.68 -34.99
N LYS A 404 13.17 23.90 -35.47
CA LYS A 404 13.14 24.20 -36.91
C LYS A 404 14.48 23.75 -37.51
N SER A 405 14.47 22.66 -38.26
CA SER A 405 15.55 22.37 -39.20
C SER A 405 15.35 23.28 -40.42
N ILE A 406 16.32 24.16 -40.65
CA ILE A 406 16.45 24.93 -41.88
C ILE A 406 16.72 23.93 -43.02
N GLU A 407 15.99 24.12 -44.11
CA GLU A 407 16.09 23.35 -45.35
C GLU A 407 17.46 23.51 -46.01
N THR A 408 18.04 22.39 -46.43
CA THR A 408 18.78 22.34 -47.69
C THR A 408 18.73 20.90 -48.21
N GLN A 409 18.05 20.71 -49.34
CA GLN A 409 18.08 19.49 -50.16
C GLN A 409 19.16 19.62 -51.25
N PRO A 410 19.35 18.65 -52.17
CA PRO A 410 19.79 17.26 -51.96
C PRO A 410 20.96 16.93 -52.91
N THR A 411 21.71 15.85 -52.70
CA THR A 411 22.39 15.15 -53.82
C THR A 411 22.81 13.73 -53.43
N HIS A 412 22.92 12.91 -54.47
CA HIS A 412 22.76 11.47 -54.52
C HIS A 412 23.99 10.61 -54.15
N THR A 413 23.68 9.34 -53.87
CA THR A 413 24.39 8.07 -54.19
C THR A 413 25.56 7.56 -53.33
N ASP A 414 25.29 6.34 -52.84
CA ASP A 414 26.12 5.13 -52.77
C ASP A 414 27.03 4.83 -51.57
N ALA A 415 27.07 3.51 -51.33
CA ALA A 415 27.55 2.75 -50.19
C ALA A 415 29.03 2.96 -49.85
N GLU A 416 29.35 2.88 -48.56
CA GLU A 416 30.20 1.82 -47.98
C GLU A 416 30.43 2.06 -46.47
N SER A 417 30.70 0.97 -45.78
CA SER A 417 30.97 0.89 -44.34
C SER A 417 32.18 1.73 -43.90
N SER A 418 32.11 2.37 -42.74
CA SER A 418 33.14 2.14 -41.71
C SER A 418 32.69 2.64 -40.33
N SER A 419 33.12 1.86 -39.35
CA SER A 419 33.05 2.02 -37.91
C SER A 419 33.49 3.38 -37.38
N SER A 420 32.78 3.89 -36.37
CA SER A 420 33.40 4.25 -35.09
C SER A 420 32.37 4.75 -34.08
N GLU A 421 32.36 4.07 -32.94
CA GLU A 421 32.04 4.60 -31.60
C GLU A 421 30.57 4.88 -31.29
N ASP A 422 29.87 3.78 -30.98
CA ASP A 422 28.71 3.78 -30.09
C ASP A 422 29.12 4.31 -28.70
N GLU A 423 29.00 5.62 -28.50
CA GLU A 423 28.70 6.11 -27.16
C GLU A 423 27.30 5.61 -26.80
N GLU A 424 27.24 4.51 -26.03
CA GLU A 424 26.04 4.09 -25.32
C GLU A 424 25.52 5.27 -24.48
N GLN A 425 24.58 6.03 -25.05
CA GLN A 425 23.66 6.84 -24.27
C GLN A 425 22.87 5.87 -23.40
N THR A 426 23.40 5.66 -22.19
CA THR A 426 22.71 4.96 -21.11
C THR A 426 21.34 5.64 -20.92
N THR A 427 20.32 5.04 -21.52
CA THR A 427 18.94 5.52 -21.41
C THR A 427 18.58 5.38 -19.93
N LYS A 428 18.57 6.50 -19.20
CA LYS A 428 18.29 6.52 -17.76
C LYS A 428 16.96 5.81 -17.48
N LEU A 429 17.04 4.60 -16.93
CA LEU A 429 15.87 3.79 -16.57
C LEU A 429 15.31 4.27 -15.22
N PHE A 430 14.02 4.58 -15.17
CA PHE A 430 13.28 4.81 -13.94
C PHE A 430 13.01 3.46 -13.26
N SER A 431 13.71 3.20 -12.16
CA SER A 431 13.51 1.99 -11.34
C SER A 431 12.29 2.14 -10.43
N THR A 432 11.67 1.01 -10.06
CA THR A 432 10.56 1.04 -9.11
C THR A 432 11.07 1.41 -7.71
N PRO A 433 10.40 2.33 -6.98
CA PRO A 433 10.78 2.69 -5.60
C PRO A 433 10.36 1.64 -4.56
N ASP A 434 9.69 0.56 -4.96
CA ASP A 434 9.33 -0.54 -4.09
C ASP A 434 10.50 -1.53 -4.04
N ASP A 435 11.16 -1.61 -2.88
CA ASP A 435 12.37 -2.41 -2.66
C ASP A 435 12.20 -3.85 -3.22
N GLY A 436 13.16 -4.38 -3.97
CA GLY A 436 13.06 -5.72 -4.59
C GLY A 436 12.22 -5.83 -5.86
N CYS A 437 11.47 -4.81 -6.29
CA CYS A 437 10.79 -4.84 -7.58
C CYS A 437 11.79 -4.52 -8.70
N ILE A 438 12.06 -5.47 -9.59
CA ILE A 438 13.05 -5.32 -10.66
C ILE A 438 12.52 -4.61 -11.92
N LYS A 439 11.28 -4.12 -11.88
CA LYS A 439 10.72 -3.44 -13.06
C LYS A 439 11.30 -2.05 -13.20
N SER A 440 11.99 -1.83 -14.31
CA SER A 440 12.50 -0.53 -14.71
C SER A 440 11.83 -0.06 -15.99
N PHE A 441 11.74 1.25 -16.17
CA PHE A 441 11.00 1.85 -17.26
C PHE A 441 11.79 2.99 -17.88
N GLN A 442 11.83 3.06 -19.21
CA GLN A 442 12.47 4.17 -19.92
C GLN A 442 11.78 5.52 -19.67
N ARG A 443 10.52 5.52 -19.23
CA ARG A 443 9.72 6.74 -19.01
C ARG A 443 9.12 6.75 -17.61
N PHE A 444 9.18 7.90 -16.93
CA PHE A 444 8.55 8.11 -15.63
C PHE A 444 7.05 7.79 -15.66
N SER A 445 6.38 8.10 -16.77
CA SER A 445 4.96 7.89 -16.93
C SER A 445 4.59 6.40 -17.06
N SER A 446 5.50 5.57 -17.59
CA SER A 446 5.38 4.10 -17.54
C SER A 446 5.61 3.55 -16.13
N LEU A 447 6.55 4.12 -15.36
CA LEU A 447 6.71 3.82 -13.94
C LEU A 447 5.44 4.18 -13.15
N GLN A 448 4.87 5.36 -13.38
CA GLN A 448 3.64 5.81 -12.72
C GLN A 448 2.48 4.85 -13.00
N ARG A 449 2.29 4.43 -14.26
CA ARG A 449 1.30 3.39 -14.62
C ARG A 449 1.56 2.08 -13.88
N HIS A 450 2.82 1.64 -13.81
CA HIS A 450 3.18 0.43 -13.09
C HIS A 450 2.87 0.54 -11.58
N LEU A 451 3.18 1.68 -10.98
CA LEU A 451 2.84 1.93 -9.58
C LEU A 451 1.32 1.96 -9.35
N ASP A 452 0.57 2.57 -10.28
CA ASP A 452 -0.89 2.72 -10.24
C ASP A 452 -1.63 1.40 -10.37
N VAL A 453 -1.25 0.56 -11.32
CA VAL A 453 -2.05 -0.62 -11.70
C VAL A 453 -1.22 -1.84 -12.08
N GLY A 454 0.11 -1.73 -12.08
CA GLY A 454 1.01 -2.79 -12.50
C GLY A 454 1.18 -3.89 -11.45
N LYS A 455 1.41 -5.11 -11.92
CA LYS A 455 1.88 -6.22 -11.09
C LYS A 455 3.39 -6.08 -10.88
N HIS A 456 3.82 -5.95 -9.63
CA HIS A 456 5.25 -5.94 -9.29
C HIS A 456 5.88 -7.30 -9.62
N LYS A 457 7.15 -7.28 -10.06
CA LYS A 457 7.94 -8.50 -10.26
C LYS A 457 9.09 -8.44 -9.28
N TYR A 458 9.05 -9.33 -8.29
CA TYR A 458 10.09 -9.47 -7.30
C TYR A 458 10.98 -10.65 -7.67
N VAL A 459 12.28 -10.50 -7.49
CA VAL A 459 13.28 -11.59 -7.50
C VAL A 459 14.17 -11.37 -6.29
N MET A 460 14.89 -12.40 -5.85
CA MET A 460 15.85 -12.24 -4.74
C MET A 460 16.83 -11.12 -5.07
N GLU A 461 16.85 -10.07 -4.26
CA GLU A 461 17.59 -8.86 -4.57
C GLU A 461 19.00 -8.97 -4.01
N ARG A 462 20.00 -9.00 -4.90
CA ARG A 462 21.42 -9.05 -4.48
C ARG A 462 21.89 -7.73 -3.84
N GLU A 463 21.30 -6.57 -4.18
CA GLU A 463 21.61 -5.23 -3.59
C GLU A 463 20.46 -4.22 -3.78
N THR A 464 20.04 -3.51 -2.71
CA THR A 464 18.98 -2.47 -2.79
C THR A 464 19.47 -1.15 -3.41
N LEU A 465 18.55 -0.24 -3.77
CA LEU A 465 18.92 1.14 -4.14
C LEU A 465 19.63 1.89 -3.01
N LEU A 466 19.26 1.62 -1.75
CA LEU A 466 19.95 2.20 -0.59
C LEU A 466 21.35 1.62 -0.45
N ASP A 467 21.52 0.30 -0.60
CA ASP A 467 22.83 -0.35 -0.58
C ASP A 467 23.70 0.19 -1.71
N LYS A 468 23.15 0.31 -2.92
CA LYS A 468 23.83 0.92 -4.07
C LYS A 468 24.17 2.38 -3.81
N ALA A 469 23.29 3.15 -3.17
CA ALA A 469 23.55 4.54 -2.82
C ALA A 469 24.63 4.66 -1.74
N MET A 470 24.63 3.77 -0.73
CA MET A 470 25.63 3.69 0.33
C MET A 470 26.98 3.24 -0.24
N LEU A 471 27.01 2.18 -1.04
CA LEU A 471 28.20 1.71 -1.76
C LEU A 471 28.71 2.78 -2.71
N SER A 472 27.84 3.44 -3.47
CA SER A 472 28.23 4.55 -4.36
C SER A 472 28.74 5.76 -3.58
N TYR A 473 28.17 6.05 -2.41
CA TYR A 473 28.62 7.13 -1.55
C TYR A 473 29.96 6.80 -0.89
N ALA A 474 30.14 5.57 -0.42
CA ALA A 474 31.41 5.05 0.10
C ALA A 474 32.49 5.04 -1.00
N LEU A 475 32.18 4.50 -2.19
CA LEU A 475 33.04 4.54 -3.37
C LEU A 475 33.41 5.96 -3.77
N LYS A 476 32.47 6.92 -3.72
CA LYS A 476 32.78 8.33 -3.98
C LYS A 476 33.60 9.01 -2.87
N ARG A 477 33.57 8.46 -1.66
CA ARG A 477 34.41 8.90 -0.54
C ARG A 477 35.83 8.33 -0.66
N ASP A 478 35.96 7.11 -1.15
CA ASP A 478 37.22 6.37 -1.25
C ASP A 478 37.93 6.59 -2.60
N GLN A 479 37.21 7.01 -3.65
CA GLN A 479 37.78 7.39 -4.95
C GLN A 479 38.39 8.79 -4.91
N GLY A 480 39.53 8.91 -4.22
CA GLY A 480 40.70 9.54 -4.81
C GLY A 480 41.55 8.46 -5.48
N ASN A 481 41.40 8.29 -6.80
CA ASN A 481 42.18 7.42 -7.69
C ASN A 481 42.42 5.95 -7.25
N ALA A 482 41.55 5.01 -7.67
CA ALA A 482 41.96 3.65 -8.08
C ALA A 482 40.81 2.85 -8.72
N SER A 483 41.16 2.00 -9.70
CA SER A 483 40.29 1.23 -10.60
C SER A 483 39.59 0.03 -9.96
N LEU A 484 38.50 -0.37 -10.62
CA LEU A 484 37.58 -1.47 -10.32
C LEU A 484 38.27 -2.85 -10.32
N GLU A 485 38.08 -3.61 -9.24
CA GLU A 485 38.34 -5.05 -9.20
C GLU A 485 37.06 -5.79 -8.78
N ASN A 486 36.67 -6.78 -9.58
CA ASN A 486 35.45 -7.57 -9.42
C ASN A 486 35.57 -8.53 -8.23
N GLN A 487 34.53 -8.63 -7.39
CA GLN A 487 34.38 -9.71 -6.40
C GLN A 487 33.30 -10.72 -6.78
N PRO A 488 33.40 -11.97 -6.29
CA PRO A 488 32.67 -13.12 -6.85
C PRO A 488 31.21 -13.16 -6.41
N LEU A 489 30.37 -13.63 -7.32
CA LEU A 489 28.97 -13.96 -7.11
C LEU A 489 28.84 -15.22 -6.26
N GLU A 490 28.21 -15.12 -5.08
CA GLU A 490 27.76 -16.29 -4.32
C GLU A 490 26.69 -17.10 -5.08
N GLU A 491 26.85 -18.43 -4.99
CA GLU A 491 26.02 -19.48 -5.61
C GLU A 491 24.65 -19.69 -4.93
N PRO A 492 23.70 -20.40 -5.58
CA PRO A 492 22.31 -20.50 -5.14
C PRO A 492 22.13 -21.42 -3.92
N SER A 493 21.24 -21.01 -3.02
CA SER A 493 20.86 -21.67 -1.78
C SER A 493 20.28 -23.09 -1.99
N THR A 494 20.84 -24.08 -1.28
CA THR A 494 20.34 -25.46 -1.19
C THR A 494 19.54 -25.67 0.11
N SER A 495 18.25 -26.02 -0.05
CA SER A 495 17.33 -26.32 1.05
C SER A 495 17.69 -27.63 1.76
N ARG A 496 17.72 -27.62 3.10
CA ARG A 496 17.96 -28.81 3.95
C ARG A 496 16.65 -29.35 4.56
N THR A 497 16.58 -30.67 4.79
CA THR A 497 15.43 -31.38 5.38
C THR A 497 15.62 -31.53 6.90
N LEU A 498 14.54 -31.43 7.68
CA LEU A 498 14.57 -31.47 9.16
C LEU A 498 14.50 -32.87 9.78
N ALA A 499 15.12 -32.98 10.96
CA ALA A 499 14.59 -33.72 12.11
C ALA A 499 13.77 -32.76 13.01
N TYR A 500 12.67 -33.27 13.57
CA TYR A 500 11.52 -32.55 14.12
C TYR A 500 11.84 -31.58 15.28
N GLY A 501 11.52 -30.28 15.10
CA GLY A 501 11.55 -29.22 16.13
C GLY A 501 10.73 -27.99 15.70
N ASP A 502 9.59 -27.79 16.38
CA ASP A 502 8.56 -26.73 16.36
C ASP A 502 8.31 -25.98 15.03
N ALA A 503 7.52 -26.60 14.15
CA ALA A 503 6.91 -25.91 13.01
C ALA A 503 5.91 -24.83 13.49
N LEU A 504 5.89 -23.67 12.82
CA LEU A 504 4.92 -22.61 13.12
C LEU A 504 3.49 -23.16 13.06
N SER A 505 2.72 -22.84 14.09
CA SER A 505 1.31 -23.23 14.17
C SER A 505 0.51 -22.63 13.01
N LYS A 506 -0.52 -23.37 12.59
CA LYS A 506 -1.46 -22.88 11.59
C LYS A 506 -2.14 -21.62 12.10
N GLY A 507 -2.32 -20.64 11.21
CA GLY A 507 -2.93 -19.37 11.58
C GLY A 507 -2.01 -18.41 12.34
N TRP A 508 -0.70 -18.67 12.43
CA TRP A 508 0.26 -17.81 13.15
C TRP A 508 0.23 -16.33 12.72
N ALA A 509 -0.18 -16.03 11.48
CA ALA A 509 -0.22 -14.67 10.98
C ALA A 509 -1.58 -13.97 11.19
N LEU A 510 -2.60 -14.64 11.75
CA LEU A 510 -3.94 -14.05 12.01
C LEU A 510 -3.86 -12.76 12.85
N LYS A 511 -4.82 -11.85 12.66
CA LYS A 511 -4.93 -10.66 13.51
C LYS A 511 -5.23 -11.12 14.94
N SER A 512 -4.37 -10.80 15.90
CA SER A 512 -4.61 -11.09 17.32
C SER A 512 -5.70 -10.16 17.87
N SER A 513 -6.55 -10.70 18.74
CA SER A 513 -7.58 -9.93 19.47
C SER A 513 -6.98 -9.02 20.54
N THR A 514 -5.70 -9.21 20.87
CA THR A 514 -4.94 -8.43 21.83
C THR A 514 -4.30 -7.24 21.13
N VAL A 515 -4.88 -6.06 21.37
CA VAL A 515 -4.21 -4.76 21.26
C VAL A 515 -3.65 -4.42 22.62
#